data_AF-A0A231PL18-F1
#
_entry.id   AF-A0A231PL18-F1
#
_cell.length_a   1.000
_cell.length_b   1.000
_cell.length_c   1.000
_cell.angle_alpha   90.00
_cell.angle_beta   90.00
_cell.angle_gamma   90.00
#
_symmetry.space_group_name_H-M   'P 1'
#
loop_
_entity.id
_entity.type
_entity.pdbx_description
1 polymer ?
#
loop_
_entity_poly.entity_id
_entity_poly.type
_entity_poly.pdbx_seq_one_letter_code
_entity_poly.pdbx_strand_id
1 'polypeptide(L)'
;MSEQPSTAPASQPWPEGVIARYLTAAGATVDLKADETKPHHIDSAECTGCGFQIGWGSEHYARQDAQTHAERCRALPKPEAQQ
;
A
#
# COMPACT_ATOMS: atom_id res chain seq x y z
N MET A 1 21.87 32.18 -11.30
CA MET A 1 21.66 30.77 -10.89
C MET A 1 20.64 30.82 -9.76
N SER A 2 19.36 30.63 -10.08
CA SER A 2 18.30 30.68 -9.08
C SER A 2 18.09 29.28 -8.54
N GLU A 3 18.48 29.09 -7.30
CA GLU A 3 18.34 27.86 -6.54
C GLU A 3 16.85 27.71 -6.18
N GLN A 4 16.14 26.79 -6.83
CA GLN A 4 14.79 26.44 -6.39
C GLN A 4 14.89 25.63 -5.10
N PRO A 5 14.16 25.98 -4.03
CA PRO A 5 14.11 25.15 -2.83
C PRO A 5 13.35 23.86 -3.16
N SER A 6 14.08 22.75 -3.31
CA SER A 6 13.51 21.41 -3.36
C SER A 6 12.83 21.12 -2.03
N THR A 7 11.52 21.32 -1.99
CA THR A 7 10.70 20.90 -0.84
C THR A 7 10.60 19.39 -0.91
N ALA A 8 11.39 18.67 -0.09
CA ALA A 8 11.27 17.23 0.03
C ALA A 8 9.85 16.89 0.54
N PRO A 9 9.14 15.90 -0.03
CA PRO A 9 7.84 15.51 0.48
C PRO A 9 8.00 15.02 1.92
N ALA A 10 7.18 15.55 2.83
CA ALA A 10 7.14 15.09 4.22
C ALA A 10 6.77 13.60 4.25
N SER A 11 7.56 12.77 4.94
CA SER A 11 7.22 11.37 5.18
C SER A 11 5.96 11.32 6.05
N GLN A 12 4.82 10.98 5.45
CA GLN A 12 3.60 10.72 6.20
C GLN A 12 3.82 9.50 7.12
N PRO A 13 3.31 9.51 8.36
CA PRO A 13 3.39 8.33 9.22
C PRO A 13 2.67 7.16 8.55
N TRP A 14 3.24 5.97 8.69
CA TRP A 14 2.61 4.75 8.20
C TRP A 14 1.26 4.54 8.91
N PRO A 15 0.22 4.08 8.19
CA PRO A 15 -1.03 3.74 8.83
C PRO A 15 -0.82 2.61 9.85
N GLU A 16 -1.66 2.60 10.88
CA GLU A 16 -1.58 1.61 11.95
C GLU A 16 -1.69 0.17 11.42
N GLY A 17 -0.86 -0.71 11.95
CA GLY A 17 -0.78 -2.12 11.57
C GLY A 17 -0.18 -2.40 10.18
N VAL A 18 0.08 -1.37 9.37
CA VAL A 18 0.63 -1.54 8.03
C VAL A 18 2.13 -1.80 8.09
N ILE A 19 2.55 -2.97 7.60
CA ILE A 19 3.95 -3.42 7.56
C ILE A 19 4.59 -3.35 6.17
N ALA A 20 3.79 -3.09 5.14
CA ALA A 20 4.23 -2.85 3.78
C ALA A 20 3.19 -2.08 2.98
N ARG A 21 3.64 -1.21 2.07
CA ARG A 21 2.79 -0.53 1.08
C ARG A 21 3.47 -0.62 -0.27
N TYR A 22 2.72 -1.07 -1.27
CA TYR A 22 3.17 -1.18 -2.65
C TYR A 22 2.45 -0.15 -3.51
N LEU A 23 3.20 0.62 -4.30
CA LEU A 23 2.65 1.63 -5.19
C LEU A 23 2.23 0.98 -6.52
N THR A 24 1.01 1.24 -6.95
CA THR A 24 0.49 0.78 -8.24
C THR A 24 0.94 1.69 -9.38
N ALA A 25 0.89 1.20 -10.62
CA ALA A 25 1.26 2.00 -11.79
C ALA A 25 0.38 3.25 -12.01
N ALA A 26 -0.82 3.28 -11.43
CA ALA A 26 -1.76 4.41 -11.51
C ALA A 26 -1.80 5.27 -10.23
N GLY A 27 -0.87 5.08 -9.29
CA GLY A 27 -0.75 5.90 -8.08
C GLY A 27 -1.64 5.48 -6.90
N ALA A 28 -2.47 4.44 -7.06
CA ALA A 28 -3.11 3.76 -5.92
C ALA A 28 -2.08 2.93 -5.13
N THR A 29 -2.47 2.40 -3.98
CA THR A 29 -1.61 1.64 -3.06
C THR A 29 -2.20 0.28 -2.71
N VAL A 30 -1.32 -0.70 -2.44
CA VAL A 30 -1.68 -1.96 -1.79
C VAL A 30 -1.05 -1.99 -0.40
N ASP A 31 -1.88 -1.98 0.64
CA ASP A 31 -1.43 -1.91 2.03
C ASP A 31 -1.54 -3.30 2.69
N LEU A 32 -0.47 -3.78 3.30
CA LEU A 32 -0.45 -5.06 4.04
C LEU A 32 -0.46 -4.80 5.53
N LYS A 33 -1.42 -5.40 6.22
CA LYS A 33 -1.55 -5.34 7.67
C LYS A 33 -1.08 -6.63 8.31
N ALA A 34 -0.20 -6.51 9.30
CA ALA A 34 0.25 -7.67 10.07
C ALA A 34 -0.87 -8.20 10.96
N ASP A 35 -0.83 -9.51 11.20
CA ASP A 35 -1.59 -10.13 12.30
C ASP A 35 -0.84 -9.85 13.61
N GLU A 36 -1.46 -9.10 14.54
CA GLU A 36 -0.83 -8.75 15.82
C GLU A 36 -0.61 -9.97 16.74
N THR A 37 -1.39 -11.03 16.53
CA THR A 37 -1.37 -12.24 17.36
C THR A 37 -0.39 -13.29 16.83
N LYS A 38 -0.03 -13.24 15.55
CA LYS A 38 0.80 -14.23 14.89
C LYS A 38 1.95 -13.58 14.13
N PRO A 39 3.19 -13.76 14.59
CA PRO A 39 4.34 -13.27 13.84
C PRO A 39 4.39 -13.95 12.46
N HIS A 40 4.86 -13.20 11.46
CA HIS A 40 4.99 -13.62 10.06
C HIS A 40 3.68 -13.94 9.33
N HIS A 41 2.54 -13.55 9.89
CA HIS A 41 1.24 -13.59 9.22
C HIS A 41 0.74 -12.17 8.96
N ILE A 42 -0.04 -12.04 7.90
CA ILE A 42 -0.84 -10.85 7.65
C ILE A 42 -2.29 -11.13 8.03
N ASP A 43 -2.96 -10.09 8.51
CA ASP A 43 -4.41 -10.08 8.67
C ASP A 43 -5.07 -9.86 7.30
N SER A 44 -4.57 -8.86 6.57
CA SER A 44 -5.17 -8.42 5.31
C SER A 44 -4.18 -7.69 4.40
N ALA A 45 -4.46 -7.71 3.10
CA ALA A 45 -3.91 -6.75 2.14
C ALA A 45 -5.05 -6.15 1.30
N GLU A 46 -5.02 -4.86 1.01
CA GLU A 46 -6.06 -4.19 0.20
C GLU A 46 -5.47 -3.19 -0.80
N CYS A 47 -5.95 -3.24 -2.06
CA CYS A 47 -5.65 -2.27 -3.09
C CYS A 47 -6.71 -1.15 -3.15
N THR A 48 -6.29 0.09 -2.90
CA THR A 48 -7.16 1.28 -2.90
C THR A 48 -7.68 1.67 -4.28
N GLY A 49 -7.12 1.09 -5.36
CA GLY A 49 -7.51 1.38 -6.74
C GLY A 49 -8.62 0.48 -7.28
N CYS A 50 -8.54 -0.83 -7.03
CA CYS A 50 -9.46 -1.81 -7.64
C CYS A 50 -10.19 -2.72 -6.65
N GLY A 51 -9.92 -2.62 -5.35
CA GLY A 51 -10.54 -3.49 -4.34
C GLY A 51 -9.98 -4.91 -4.29
N PHE A 52 -8.84 -5.17 -4.94
CA PHE A 52 -8.09 -6.42 -4.73
C PHE A 52 -7.79 -6.60 -3.25
N GLN A 53 -8.05 -7.80 -2.75
CA GLN A 53 -7.88 -8.15 -1.35
C GLN A 53 -7.18 -9.50 -1.19
N ILE A 54 -6.30 -9.58 -0.19
CA ILE A 54 -5.73 -10.83 0.31
C ILE A 54 -6.20 -10.96 1.75
N GLY A 55 -6.77 -12.11 2.10
CA GLY A 55 -7.15 -12.42 3.48
C GLY A 55 -5.96 -12.95 4.29
N TRP A 56 -6.26 -13.52 5.45
CA TRP A 56 -5.26 -14.07 6.36
C TRP A 56 -4.33 -15.08 5.67
N GLY A 57 -3.03 -14.93 5.87
CA GLY A 57 -2.02 -15.76 5.22
C GLY A 57 -0.60 -15.46 5.68
N SER A 58 0.38 -16.14 5.06
CA SER A 58 1.78 -15.86 5.38
C SER A 58 2.21 -14.52 4.79
N GLU A 59 3.03 -13.78 5.55
CA GLU A 59 3.55 -12.48 5.14
C GLU A 59 4.35 -12.59 3.83
N HIS A 60 5.15 -13.64 3.67
CA HIS A 60 5.98 -13.83 2.48
C HIS A 60 5.13 -13.91 1.20
N TYR A 61 4.08 -14.74 1.20
CA TYR A 61 3.21 -14.86 0.02
C TYR A 61 2.39 -13.59 -0.20
N ALA A 62 1.86 -12.98 0.86
CA ALA A 62 1.10 -11.74 0.74
C ALA A 62 1.94 -10.59 0.18
N ARG A 63 3.21 -10.47 0.58
CA ARG A 63 4.16 -9.50 0.01
C ARG A 63 4.36 -9.72 -1.49
N GLN A 64 4.57 -10.97 -1.90
CA GLN A 64 4.77 -11.33 -3.31
C GLN A 64 3.51 -11.03 -4.15
N ASP A 65 2.33 -11.43 -3.67
CA ASP A 65 1.06 -11.22 -4.37
C ASP A 65 0.71 -9.74 -4.47
N ALA A 66 0.89 -8.99 -3.38
CA ALA A 66 0.64 -7.55 -3.38
C ALA A 66 1.59 -6.78 -4.30
N GLN A 67 2.87 -7.15 -4.33
CA GLN A 67 3.83 -6.57 -5.28
C GLN A 67 3.42 -6.87 -6.72
N THR A 68 3.14 -8.15 -7.03
CA THR A 68 2.72 -8.60 -8.36
C THR A 68 1.46 -7.87 -8.82
N HIS A 69 0.51 -7.66 -7.91
CA HIS A 69 -0.69 -6.87 -8.17
C HIS A 69 -0.34 -5.41 -8.45
N ALA A 70 0.45 -4.77 -7.59
CA ALA A 70 0.79 -3.36 -7.70
C ALA A 70 1.48 -3.03 -9.04
N GLU A 71 2.42 -3.87 -9.48
CA GLU A 71 3.13 -3.71 -10.75
C GLU A 71 2.21 -3.69 -11.98
N ARG A 72 1.04 -4.32 -11.88
CA ARG A 72 0.09 -4.48 -12.99
C ARG A 72 -1.14 -3.61 -12.86
N CYS A 73 -1.51 -3.22 -11.64
CA CYS A 73 -2.73 -2.48 -11.37
C CYS A 73 -2.63 -1.06 -11.95
N ARG A 74 -3.61 -0.73 -12.80
CA ARG A 74 -3.77 0.60 -13.40
C ARG A 74 -5.07 1.28 -12.99
N ALA A 75 -5.75 0.74 -11.98
CA ALA A 75 -6.94 1.37 -11.44
C ALA A 75 -6.53 2.59 -10.61
N LEU A 76 -7.18 3.72 -10.86
CA LEU A 76 -6.95 4.95 -10.10
C LEU A 76 -7.47 4.78 -8.66
N PRO A 77 -6.84 5.41 -7.66
CA PRO A 77 -7.36 5.41 -6.30
C PRO A 77 -8.76 5.99 -6.29
N LYS A 78 -9.64 5.42 -5.45
CA LYS A 78 -10.97 6.00 -5.22
C LYS A 78 -10.80 7.46 -4.80
N PRO A 79 -11.47 8.43 -5.45
CA PRO A 79 -11.39 9.82 -5.03
C PRO A 79 -11.80 9.92 -3.56
N GLU A 80 -10.97 10.59 -2.76
CA GLU A 80 -11.43 11.04 -1.45
C GLU A 80 -12.64 11.95 -1.72
N ALA A 81 -13.78 11.63 -1.11
CA ALA A 81 -14.88 12.59 -1.11
C ALA A 81 -14.33 13.84 -0.43
N GLN A 82 -14.07 14.89 -1.21
CA GLN A 82 -13.59 16.17 -0.73
C GLN A 82 -14.62 16.65 0.30
N GLN A 83 -14.31 16.49 1.59
CA GLN A 83 -15.06 17.09 2.68
C GLN A 83 -14.48 18.46 2.99
#